data_AF-K1Z153-F1
#
_entry.id   AF-K1Z153-F1
#
_cell.length_a   1.000
_cell.length_b   1.000
_cell.length_c   1.000
_cell.angle_alpha   90.00
_cell.angle_beta   90.00
_cell.angle_gamma   90.00
#
_symmetry.space_group_name_H-M   'P 1'
#
loop_
_entity.id
_entity.type
_entity.pdbx_description
1 polymer ?
#
loop_
_entity_poly.entity_id
_entity_poly.type
_entity_poly.pdbx_seq_one_letter_code
_entity_poly.pdbx_strand_id
1 'polypeptide(L)' 'VELKNHPFFIGTQFHPELKSRPTSPHPLFVGLIKATMK' A
#
# COMPACT_ATOMS: atom_id res chain seq x y z
N VAL A 1 7.82 6.95 -4.02
CA VAL A 1 9.20 6.50 -3.74
C VAL A 1 9.13 5.03 -3.35
N GLU A 2 10.02 4.20 -3.88
CA GLU A 2 10.11 2.76 -3.61
C GLU A 2 11.58 2.37 -3.38
N LEU A 3 11.83 1.35 -2.55
CA LEU A 3 13.18 0.86 -2.23
C LEU A 3 13.40 -0.53 -2.83
N LYS A 4 14.33 -0.62 -3.79
CA LYS A 4 14.51 -1.80 -4.67
C LYS A 4 14.76 -3.13 -3.95
N ASN A 5 15.40 -3.12 -2.78
CA ASN A 5 15.79 -4.34 -2.05
C ASN A 5 14.97 -4.58 -0.77
N HIS A 6 13.81 -3.95 -0.64
CA HIS A 6 12.91 -4.15 0.49
C HIS A 6 11.66 -4.93 0.05
N PRO A 7 11.19 -5.94 0.81
CA PRO A 7 10.07 -6.81 0.39
C PRO A 7 8.78 -6.05 0.13
N PHE A 8 8.56 -4.93 0.83
CA PHE A 8 7.50 -3.98 0.53
C PHE A 8 7.84 -2.60 1.11
N PHE A 9 8.21 -1.62 0.28
CA PHE A 9 8.48 -0.24 0.70
C PHE A 9 7.89 0.73 -0.31
N ILE A 10 6.86 1.48 0.11
CA ILE A 10 6.21 2.49 -0.73
C ILE A 10 5.96 3.75 0.09
N GLY A 11 6.43 4.89 -0.42
CA GLY A 11 6.13 6.22 0.10
C GLY A 11 5.42 7.06 -0.97
N THR A 12 4.38 7.78 -0.57
CA THR A 12 3.64 8.71 -1.42
C THR A 12 3.41 10.04 -0.70
N GLN A 13 3.17 11.12 -1.46
CA GLN A 13 2.92 12.46 -0.92
C GLN A 13 1.42 12.81 -0.83
N PHE A 14 0.56 12.08 -1.54
CA PHE A 14 -0.89 12.25 -1.41
C PHE A 14 -1.45 11.39 -0.27
N HIS A 15 -2.71 11.62 0.08
CA HIS A 15 -3.44 10.89 1.12
C HIS A 15 -4.26 9.71 0.54
N PRO A 16 -3.68 8.51 0.33
CA PRO A 16 -4.38 7.34 -0.21
C PRO A 16 -5.55 6.87 0.66
N GLU A 17 -5.52 7.15 1.96
CA GLU A 17 -6.56 6.83 2.93
C GLU A 17 -7.89 7.49 2.57
N LEU A 18 -7.87 8.71 2.03
CA LEU A 18 -9.08 9.44 1.64
C LEU A 18 -9.75 8.84 0.40
N LYS A 19 -9.05 7.98 -0.35
CA LYS A 19 -9.55 7.30 -1.55
C LYS A 19 -9.94 5.83 -1.32
N SER A 20 -9.67 5.29 -0.14
CA SER A 20 -10.03 3.90 0.19
C SER A 20 -11.50 3.77 0.58
N ARG A 21 -12.18 2.70 0.15
CA ARG A 21 -13.56 2.39 0.56
C ARG A 21 -13.70 0.92 0.98
N PRO A 22 -14.69 0.55 1.82
CA PRO A 22 -14.87 -0.83 2.26
C PRO A 22 -14.98 -1.86 1.12
N THR A 23 -15.70 -1.52 0.05
CA THR A 23 -15.88 -2.39 -1.14
C THR A 23 -14.80 -2.18 -2.22
N SER A 24 -13.94 -1.17 -2.05
CA SER A 24 -12.87 -0.84 -3.00
C SER A 24 -11.66 -0.29 -2.24
N PRO A 25 -10.92 -1.18 -1.55
CA PRO A 25 -9.77 -0.75 -0.75
C PRO A 25 -8.65 -0.24 -1.65
N HIS A 26 -7.95 0.79 -1.20
CA HIS A 26 -6.86 1.37 -1.99
C HIS A 26 -5.72 0.34 -2.17
N PRO A 27 -5.14 0.20 -3.38
CA PRO A 27 -4.15 -0.83 -3.68
C PRO A 27 -2.92 -0.82 -2.76
N LEU A 28 -2.49 0.35 -2.29
CA LEU A 28 -1.36 0.47 -1.35
C LEU A 28 -1.58 -0.30 -0.04
N PHE A 29 -2.79 -0.25 0.52
CA PHE A 29 -3.09 -0.96 1.77
C PHE A 29 -3.27 -2.46 1.53
N VAL A 30 -3.91 -2.84 0.42
CA VAL A 30 -4.04 -4.26 0.02
C VAL A 30 -2.66 -4.87 -0.21
N GLY A 31 -1.76 -4.14 -0.88
CA GLY A 31 -0.38 -4.57 -1.12
C GLY A 31 0.39 -4.76 0.19
N LEU A 32 0.23 -3.83 1.15
CA LEU A 32 0.86 -3.93 2.47
C LEU A 32 0.44 -5.22 3.20
N ILE A 33 -0.87 -5.50 3.29
CA ILE A 33 -1.36 -6.72 3.96
C ILE A 33 -0.90 -7.98 3.22
N LYS A 34 -0.95 -7.99 1.89
CA LYS A 34 -0.44 -9.14 1.12
C LYS A 34 1.05 -9.39 1.37
N ALA A 35 1.83 -8.34 1.56
CA ALA A 35 3.24 -8.47 1.89
C ALA A 35 3.50 -9.11 3.27
N THR A 36 2.55 -9.06 4.20
CA THR A 36 2.66 -9.71 5.52
C THR A 36 2.16 -11.16 5.54
N MET A 37 1.43 -11.61 4.52
CA MET A 37 0.88 -12.97 4.45
C MET A 37 1.87 -13.99 3.88
N LYS A 38 3.17 -13.70 3.98
CA LYS A 38 4.27 -14.50 3.44
C LYS A 38 5.04 -15.18 4.54
#